data_AF-C7QKJ2-F1
#
_entry.id   AF-C7QKJ2-F1
#
_cell.length_a   1.000
_cell.length_b   1.000
_cell.length_c   1.000
_cell.angle_alpha   90.00
_cell.angle_beta   90.00
_cell.angle_gamma   90.00
#
_symmetry.space_group_name_H-M   'P 1'
#
loop_
_entity.id
_entity.type
_entity.pdbx_description
1 polymer ?
#
loop_
_entity_poly.entity_id
_entity_poly.type
_entity_poly.pdbx_seq_one_letter_code
_entity_poly.pdbx_strand_id
1 'polypeptide(L)'
;MASVRPTLRCLRDDLNMPIPSARLPLEAVDHPLLSKAGAQFADPDTPHERIRAIDDIVLLKVKVGRWRGAVHLDGAAEAEVPAWLVAAGNREDGSPDDFYAALHAQAKAARQRHNAEHDRPVASDTYSAYLLPGEDDHARYLVESATRFAVRLDAAVRALVRGSLRDGHEHAVDMAGFRLGIIVRADDGHETYAAIRITGSVPLNVTAMILGRVPGCDPAAWFPEHALPERDILPAEQVWSNLMNPKTAAGLLDEDT
;
A
#
# COMPACT_ATOMS: atom_id res chain seq x y z
N MET A 1 2.82 0.16 12.15
CA MET A 1 3.81 1.24 12.31
C MET A 1 3.74 2.12 11.09
N ALA A 2 3.56 3.42 11.30
CA ALA A 2 3.62 4.40 10.22
C ALA A 2 5.06 4.46 9.70
N SER A 3 5.25 4.27 8.40
CA SER A 3 6.57 4.39 7.76
C SER A 3 6.63 5.72 6.99
N VAL A 4 7.80 6.35 6.97
CA VAL A 4 8.01 7.56 6.17
C VAL A 4 8.05 7.19 4.69
N ARG A 5 7.16 7.80 3.91
CA ARG A 5 7.04 7.55 2.47
C ARG A 5 7.66 8.69 1.68
N PRO A 6 8.54 8.47 0.69
CA PRO A 6 9.00 9.55 -0.17
C PRO A 6 7.91 10.00 -1.13
N THR A 7 7.85 11.31 -1.42
CA THR A 7 7.10 11.78 -2.58
C THR A 7 7.78 11.29 -3.86
N LEU A 8 7.01 11.12 -4.94
CA LEU A 8 7.48 10.76 -6.27
C LEU A 8 8.56 11.71 -6.75
N ARG A 9 8.37 13.02 -6.50
CA ARG A 9 9.38 14.04 -6.80
C ARG A 9 10.66 13.83 -6.00
N CYS A 10 10.57 13.59 -4.69
CA CYS A 10 11.74 13.34 -3.87
C CYS A 10 12.50 12.08 -4.33
N LEU A 11 11.78 11.00 -4.64
CA LEU A 11 12.40 9.76 -5.13
C LEU A 11 13.12 9.96 -6.47
N ARG A 12 12.46 10.64 -7.43
CA ARG A 12 12.98 10.80 -8.79
C ARG A 12 14.02 11.91 -8.89
N ASP A 13 13.75 13.07 -8.33
CA ASP A 13 14.52 14.28 -8.59
C ASP A 13 15.63 14.48 -7.56
N ASP A 14 15.40 14.08 -6.30
CA ASP A 14 16.38 14.28 -5.22
C ASP A 14 17.26 13.04 -4.99
N LEU A 15 16.66 11.85 -4.97
CA LEU A 15 17.36 10.58 -4.79
C LEU A 15 17.86 9.97 -6.11
N ASN A 16 17.42 10.51 -7.26
CA ASN A 16 17.75 10.02 -8.59
C ASN A 16 17.47 8.51 -8.75
N MET A 17 16.35 8.05 -8.19
CA MET A 17 15.92 6.65 -8.25
C MET A 17 14.75 6.49 -9.22
N PRO A 18 14.69 5.38 -9.97
CA PRO A 18 13.52 5.07 -10.78
C PRO A 18 12.31 4.80 -9.89
N ILE A 19 11.11 5.16 -10.37
CA ILE A 19 9.86 4.82 -9.69
C ILE A 19 9.62 3.31 -9.88
N PRO A 20 9.60 2.49 -8.81
CA PRO A 20 9.41 1.05 -8.94
C PRO A 20 7.96 0.69 -9.30
N SER A 21 7.73 -0.57 -9.67
CA SER A 21 6.37 -1.10 -9.84
C SER A 21 5.54 -0.95 -8.56
N ALA A 22 4.21 -0.94 -8.68
CA ALA A 22 3.30 -0.85 -7.52
C ALA A 22 3.36 -2.04 -6.54
N ARG A 23 4.09 -3.10 -6.91
CA ARG A 23 4.35 -4.24 -6.02
C ARG A 23 5.36 -3.93 -4.93
N LEU A 24 6.26 -2.95 -5.16
CA LEU A 24 7.22 -2.49 -4.19
C LEU A 24 6.75 -1.12 -3.64
N PRO A 25 6.34 -1.05 -2.36
CA PRO A 25 5.99 0.23 -1.73
C PRO A 25 7.17 1.20 -1.75
N LEU A 26 6.92 2.50 -1.95
CA LEU A 26 8.02 3.47 -2.04
C LEU A 26 8.81 3.59 -0.73
N GLU A 27 8.15 3.45 0.42
CA GLU A 27 8.81 3.40 1.74
C GLU A 27 9.68 2.15 1.96
N ALA A 28 9.52 1.11 1.13
CA ALA A 28 10.28 -0.13 1.19
C ALA A 28 11.41 -0.20 0.15
N VAL A 29 11.62 0.86 -0.62
CA VAL A 29 12.77 0.97 -1.53
C VAL A 29 14.05 0.98 -0.72
N ASP A 30 15.01 0.15 -1.13
CA ASP A 30 16.31 0.05 -0.45
C ASP A 30 17.13 1.32 -0.66
N HIS A 31 17.15 2.18 0.35
CA HIS A 31 17.94 3.39 0.37
C HIS A 31 18.26 3.81 1.82
N PRO A 32 19.52 4.14 2.17
CA PRO A 32 19.91 4.43 3.56
C PRO A 32 19.07 5.52 4.22
N LEU A 33 18.72 6.58 3.46
CA LEU A 33 17.89 7.68 3.98
C LEU A 33 16.45 7.25 4.25
N LEU A 34 15.87 6.36 3.42
CA LEU A 34 14.52 5.85 3.61
C LEU A 34 14.46 4.93 4.83
N SER A 35 15.41 4.00 4.96
CA SER A 35 15.53 3.14 6.13
C SER A 35 15.72 3.95 7.41
N LYS A 36 16.57 5.00 7.37
CA LYS A 36 16.76 5.90 8.52
C LYS A 36 15.48 6.66 8.85
N ALA A 37 14.79 7.20 7.86
CA ALA A 37 13.55 7.95 8.07
C ALA A 37 12.47 7.05 8.68
N GLY A 38 12.24 5.85 8.11
CA GLY A 38 11.32 4.87 8.67
C GLY A 38 11.62 4.52 10.13
N ALA A 39 12.90 4.28 10.46
CA ALA A 39 13.29 4.00 11.84
C ALA A 39 13.15 5.21 12.77
N GLN A 40 13.48 6.43 12.29
CA GLN A 40 13.48 7.64 13.11
C GLN A 40 12.06 8.09 13.48
N PHE A 41 11.06 7.84 12.62
CA PHE A 41 9.67 8.27 12.80
C PHE A 41 8.72 7.11 13.11
N ALA A 42 9.23 5.93 13.47
CA ALA A 42 8.41 4.77 13.83
C ALA A 42 7.62 5.00 15.13
N ASP A 43 8.16 5.81 16.03
CA ASP A 43 7.56 6.18 17.31
C ASP A 43 7.12 7.65 17.29
N PRO A 44 5.81 7.95 17.40
CA PRO A 44 5.30 9.32 17.34
C PRO A 44 5.73 10.18 18.53
N ASP A 45 6.13 9.58 19.66
CA ASP A 45 6.53 10.32 20.86
C ASP A 45 8.01 10.75 20.84
N THR A 46 8.78 10.30 19.85
CA THR A 46 10.19 10.65 19.72
C THR A 46 10.34 12.12 19.29
N PRO A 47 11.07 12.97 20.06
CA PRO A 47 11.31 14.34 19.65
C PRO A 47 12.14 14.44 18.36
N HIS A 48 11.77 15.35 17.47
CA HIS A 48 12.43 15.52 16.17
C HIS A 48 12.98 16.94 15.96
N GLU A 49 14.18 17.05 15.39
CA GLU A 49 14.83 18.33 15.11
C GLU A 49 14.16 19.02 13.90
N ARG A 50 13.63 20.24 14.09
CA ARG A 50 13.05 21.06 13.00
C ARG A 50 14.11 21.70 12.11
N ILE A 51 13.79 21.88 10.83
CA ILE A 51 14.53 22.74 9.91
C ILE A 51 14.09 24.19 10.14
N ARG A 52 14.71 24.87 11.12
CA ARG A 52 14.30 26.23 11.56
C ARG A 52 14.33 27.31 10.48
N ALA A 53 15.11 27.11 9.42
CA ALA A 53 15.22 28.07 8.31
C ALA A 53 13.99 28.07 7.40
N ILE A 54 13.18 27.01 7.43
CA ILE A 54 11.88 26.92 6.74
C ILE A 54 10.80 27.31 7.74
N ASP A 55 10.05 28.37 7.43
CA ASP A 55 9.11 29.03 8.33
C ASP A 55 7.65 28.97 7.88
N ASP A 56 7.39 28.50 6.66
CA ASP A 56 6.04 28.39 6.10
C ASP A 56 5.36 27.05 6.40
N ILE A 57 6.14 25.97 6.52
CA ILE A 57 5.70 24.63 6.90
C ILE A 57 6.64 23.98 7.91
N VAL A 58 6.14 23.00 8.67
CA VAL A 58 6.98 22.23 9.59
C VAL A 58 7.69 21.12 8.82
N LEU A 59 9.02 21.21 8.73
CA LEU A 59 9.88 20.15 8.22
C LEU A 59 10.85 19.66 9.30
N LEU A 60 11.04 18.35 9.35
CA LEU A 60 11.85 17.65 10.33
C LEU A 60 13.07 17.01 9.68
N LYS A 61 14.21 17.07 10.36
CA LYS A 61 15.50 16.63 9.83
C LYS A 61 15.64 15.11 9.89
N VAL A 62 16.15 14.53 8.81
CA VAL A 62 16.71 13.16 8.79
C VAL A 62 18.15 13.22 8.34
N LYS A 63 19.03 12.50 9.04
CA LYS A 63 20.47 12.48 8.76
C LYS A 63 21.01 11.05 8.87
N VAL A 64 21.68 10.57 7.84
CA VAL A 64 22.42 9.30 7.86
C VAL A 64 23.63 9.35 6.93
N GLY A 65 24.84 9.17 7.48
CA GLY A 65 26.08 9.35 6.72
C GLY A 65 26.11 10.72 6.01
N ARG A 66 26.32 10.69 4.68
CA ARG A 66 26.25 11.88 3.82
C ARG A 66 24.83 12.35 3.49
N TRP A 67 23.82 11.49 3.64
CA TRP A 67 22.45 11.80 3.24
C TRP A 67 21.75 12.71 4.25
N ARG A 68 20.97 13.65 3.72
CA ARG A 68 20.11 14.57 4.45
C ARG A 68 18.72 14.53 3.85
N GLY A 69 17.72 14.65 4.71
CA GLY A 69 16.32 14.66 4.31
C GLY A 69 15.50 15.66 5.12
N ALA A 70 14.35 16.01 4.54
CA ALA A 70 13.29 16.80 5.16
C ALA A 70 12.00 15.99 5.15
N VAL A 71 11.44 15.74 6.33
CA VAL A 71 10.18 15.01 6.51
C VAL A 71 9.08 15.98 6.90
N HIS A 72 7.95 15.88 6.22
CA HIS A 72 6.70 16.53 6.58
C HIS A 72 5.79 15.51 7.27
N LEU A 73 5.20 15.89 8.40
CA LEU A 73 4.17 15.09 9.06
C LEU A 73 2.81 15.68 8.68
N ASP A 74 1.95 14.84 8.10
CA ASP A 74 0.57 15.23 7.83
C ASP A 74 -0.20 15.23 9.16
N GLY A 75 -0.70 16.40 9.53
CA GLY A 75 -1.40 16.63 10.80
C GLY A 75 -2.85 16.13 10.81
N ALA A 76 -3.38 15.66 9.68
CA ALA A 76 -4.73 15.11 9.64
C ALA A 76 -4.77 13.74 10.36
N ALA A 77 -5.64 13.63 11.36
CA ALA A 77 -5.78 12.41 12.17
C ALA A 77 -6.15 11.16 11.33
N GLU A 78 -6.74 11.37 10.17
CA GLU A 78 -7.18 10.32 9.24
C GLU A 78 -6.31 10.25 7.98
N ALA A 79 -5.14 10.89 7.96
CA ALA A 79 -4.23 10.82 6.82
C ALA A 79 -3.81 9.36 6.56
N GLU A 80 -4.07 8.89 5.34
CA GLU A 80 -3.67 7.54 4.93
C GLU A 80 -2.15 7.34 4.98
N VAL A 81 -1.40 8.41 4.75
CA VAL A 81 0.05 8.47 4.87
C VAL A 81 0.43 9.62 5.81
N PRO A 82 0.83 9.33 7.06
CA PRO A 82 1.04 10.36 8.08
C PRO A 82 2.41 11.06 7.98
N ALA A 83 3.38 10.50 7.24
CA ALA A 83 4.72 11.03 7.17
C ALA A 83 5.32 10.92 5.77
N TRP A 84 5.79 12.04 5.23
CA TRP A 84 6.33 12.17 3.89
C TRP A 84 7.78 12.64 3.90
N LEU A 85 8.69 11.92 3.24
CA LEU A 85 10.00 12.46 2.88
C LEU A 85 9.82 13.33 1.63
N VAL A 86 9.87 14.65 1.84
CA VAL A 86 9.52 15.67 0.85
C VAL A 86 10.72 16.34 0.22
N ALA A 87 11.91 16.18 0.79
CA ALA A 87 13.16 16.58 0.14
C ALA A 87 14.32 15.70 0.61
N ALA A 88 15.28 15.46 -0.28
CA ALA A 88 16.51 14.74 0.04
C ALA A 88 17.73 15.35 -0.66
N GLY A 89 18.93 15.01 -0.17
CA GLY A 89 20.17 15.44 -0.77
C GLY A 89 21.38 14.95 -0.01
N ASN A 90 22.57 15.35 -0.47
CA ASN A 90 23.82 15.04 0.19
C ASN A 90 24.37 16.25 0.93
N ARG A 91 25.16 15.98 1.96
CA ARG A 91 26.16 16.91 2.47
C ARG A 91 27.47 16.59 1.75
N GLU A 92 28.01 17.53 1.00
CA GLU A 92 29.34 17.37 0.40
C GLU A 92 30.44 17.64 1.44
N ASP A 93 31.45 16.77 1.49
CA ASP A 93 32.58 16.95 2.41
C ASP A 93 33.37 18.20 2.03
N GLY A 94 33.56 19.10 3.00
CA GLY A 94 34.30 20.36 2.82
C GLY A 94 33.51 21.48 2.13
N SER A 95 32.26 21.25 1.71
CA SER A 95 31.41 22.30 1.15
C SER A 95 30.75 23.14 2.26
N PRO A 96 30.78 24.48 2.15
CA PRO A 96 30.00 25.36 3.04
C PRO A 96 28.48 25.24 2.81
N ASP A 97 28.06 24.65 1.69
CA ASP A 97 26.65 24.49 1.33
C ASP A 97 26.08 23.19 1.95
N ASP A 98 25.65 23.29 3.20
CA ASP A 98 24.84 22.25 3.85
C ASP A 98 23.49 22.13 3.13
N PHE A 99 23.00 20.91 2.92
CA PHE A 99 21.71 20.61 2.26
C PHE A 99 20.57 21.51 2.76
N TYR A 100 20.51 21.77 4.07
CA TYR A 100 19.46 22.60 4.66
C TYR A 100 19.58 24.08 4.29
N ALA A 101 20.79 24.59 4.02
CA ALA A 101 21.00 25.93 3.51
C ALA A 101 20.57 26.03 2.04
N ALA A 102 20.89 25.02 1.23
CA ALA A 102 20.42 24.94 -0.15
C ALA A 102 18.88 24.86 -0.23
N LEU A 103 18.25 24.02 0.62
CA LEU A 103 16.80 23.93 0.73
C LEU A 103 16.16 25.28 1.12
N HIS A 104 16.76 26.00 2.07
CA HIS A 104 16.31 27.34 2.46
C HIS A 104 16.39 28.34 1.29
N ALA A 105 17.52 28.37 0.58
CA ALA A 105 17.70 29.24 -0.58
C ALA A 105 16.69 28.94 -1.69
N GLN A 106 16.41 27.66 -1.96
CA GLN A 106 15.40 27.24 -2.93
C GLN A 106 13.99 27.70 -2.51
N ALA A 107 13.62 27.52 -1.24
CA ALA A 107 12.32 27.95 -0.74
C ALA A 107 12.15 29.49 -0.77
N LYS A 108 13.22 30.26 -0.54
CA LYS A 108 13.23 31.71 -0.76
C LYS A 108 12.99 32.11 -2.21
N ALA A 109 13.70 31.46 -3.12
CA ALA A 109 13.55 31.71 -4.55
C ALA A 109 12.14 31.33 -5.03
N ALA A 110 11.57 30.23 -4.52
CA ALA A 110 10.20 29.83 -4.81
C ALA A 110 9.18 30.86 -4.30
N ARG A 111 9.38 31.41 -3.10
CA ARG A 111 8.55 32.48 -2.56
C ARG A 111 8.60 33.75 -3.41
N GLN A 112 9.78 34.15 -3.89
CA GLN A 112 9.92 35.29 -4.79
C GLN A 112 9.15 35.09 -6.10
N ARG A 113 9.24 33.90 -6.73
CA ARG A 113 8.46 33.57 -7.92
C ARG A 113 6.95 33.60 -7.65
N HIS A 114 6.51 32.93 -6.59
CA HIS A 114 5.10 32.91 -6.20
C HIS A 114 4.55 34.33 -6.03
N ASN A 115 5.24 35.20 -5.30
CA ASN A 115 4.79 36.57 -5.07
C ASN A 115 4.85 37.47 -6.31
N ALA A 116 5.64 37.12 -7.32
CA ALA A 116 5.65 37.83 -8.60
C ALA A 116 4.46 37.42 -9.48
N GLU A 117 3.96 36.20 -9.32
CA GLU A 117 2.91 35.60 -10.15
C GLU A 117 1.50 35.71 -9.53
N HIS A 118 1.39 36.04 -8.24
CA HIS A 118 0.12 36.03 -7.50
C HIS A 118 -0.17 37.37 -6.82
N ASP A 119 -1.41 37.83 -6.91
CA ASP A 119 -1.89 39.08 -6.30
C ASP A 119 -1.81 39.09 -4.76
N ARG A 120 -1.82 37.90 -4.13
CA ARG A 120 -1.74 37.72 -2.69
C ARG A 120 -0.36 37.18 -2.31
N PRO A 121 0.55 38.02 -1.79
CA PRO A 121 1.88 37.58 -1.44
C PRO A 121 1.87 36.73 -0.15
N VAL A 122 2.81 35.79 -0.08
CA VAL A 122 3.08 35.02 1.14
C VAL A 122 3.99 35.84 2.07
N ALA A 123 3.61 35.89 3.35
CA ALA A 123 4.27 36.67 4.39
C ALA A 123 5.50 35.99 5.01
N SER A 124 5.57 34.66 4.94
CA SER A 124 6.73 33.88 5.37
C SER A 124 7.97 34.22 4.53
N ASP A 125 9.15 33.99 5.13
CA ASP A 125 10.44 34.16 4.44
C ASP A 125 10.63 33.09 3.36
N THR A 126 9.96 31.94 3.52
CA THR A 126 10.02 30.78 2.62
C THR A 126 8.67 30.42 2.01
N TYR A 127 8.70 29.67 0.91
CA TYR A 127 7.53 29.02 0.31
C TYR A 127 7.94 27.63 -0.16
N SER A 128 7.35 26.61 0.43
CA SER A 128 7.77 25.21 0.36
C SER A 128 6.61 24.26 0.05
N ALA A 129 5.42 24.80 -0.25
CA ALA A 129 4.23 24.01 -0.59
C ALA A 129 4.47 23.10 -1.81
N TYR A 130 5.33 23.51 -2.74
CA TYR A 130 5.75 22.69 -3.90
C TYR A 130 6.53 21.42 -3.52
N LEU A 131 6.92 21.25 -2.25
CA LEU A 131 7.55 20.04 -1.75
C LEU A 131 6.56 18.98 -1.26
N LEU A 132 5.35 19.40 -0.91
CA LEU A 132 4.35 18.54 -0.28
C LEU A 132 3.82 17.49 -1.26
N PRO A 133 3.32 16.34 -0.76
CA PRO A 133 2.70 15.33 -1.62
C PRO A 133 1.54 15.93 -2.44
N GLY A 134 1.47 15.55 -3.71
CA GLY A 134 0.39 15.92 -4.62
C GLY A 134 -0.58 14.77 -4.92
N GLU A 135 -1.53 15.00 -5.82
CA GLU A 135 -2.53 13.98 -6.22
C GLU A 135 -1.88 12.69 -6.72
N ASP A 136 -0.79 12.79 -7.49
CA ASP A 136 -0.06 11.64 -8.01
C ASP A 136 0.57 10.78 -6.89
N ASP A 137 1.02 11.41 -5.79
CA ASP A 137 1.59 10.71 -4.64
C ASP A 137 0.54 9.86 -3.92
N HIS A 138 -0.64 10.44 -3.72
CA HIS A 138 -1.78 9.76 -3.11
C HIS A 138 -2.36 8.68 -4.04
N ALA A 139 -2.53 8.98 -5.34
CA ALA A 139 -2.94 8.00 -6.33
C ALA A 139 -1.96 6.82 -6.38
N ARG A 140 -0.65 7.09 -6.34
CA ARG A 140 0.37 6.05 -6.26
C ARG A 140 0.24 5.20 -5.01
N TYR A 141 0.00 5.81 -3.84
CA TYR A 141 -0.22 5.06 -2.60
C TYR A 141 -1.44 4.14 -2.68
N LEU A 142 -2.56 4.63 -3.23
CA LEU A 142 -3.78 3.83 -3.42
C LEU A 142 -3.54 2.62 -4.33
N VAL A 143 -2.82 2.80 -5.45
CA VAL A 143 -2.48 1.71 -6.38
C VAL A 143 -1.60 0.66 -5.70
N GLU A 144 -0.63 1.06 -4.89
CA GLU A 144 0.19 0.11 -4.12
C GLU A 144 -0.62 -0.63 -3.06
N SER A 145 -1.50 0.06 -2.33
CA SER A 145 -2.39 -0.55 -1.35
C SER A 145 -3.30 -1.60 -2.00
N ALA A 146 -3.89 -1.27 -3.15
CA ALA A 146 -4.69 -2.21 -3.94
C ALA A 146 -3.84 -3.39 -4.45
N THR A 147 -2.60 -3.14 -4.90
CA THR A 147 -1.68 -4.18 -5.38
C THR A 147 -1.31 -5.15 -4.26
N ARG A 148 -0.93 -4.63 -3.07
CA ARG A 148 -0.65 -5.46 -1.88
C ARG A 148 -1.85 -6.29 -1.46
N PHE A 149 -3.05 -5.70 -1.51
CA PHE A 149 -4.28 -6.43 -1.23
C PHE A 149 -4.51 -7.55 -2.24
N ALA A 150 -4.40 -7.28 -3.54
CA ALA A 150 -4.57 -8.28 -4.60
C ALA A 150 -3.58 -9.45 -4.48
N VAL A 151 -2.31 -9.19 -4.17
CA VAL A 151 -1.28 -10.23 -3.97
C VAL A 151 -1.58 -11.09 -2.75
N ARG A 152 -1.93 -10.48 -1.61
CA ARG A 152 -2.31 -11.23 -0.40
C ARG A 152 -3.57 -12.05 -0.62
N LEU A 153 -4.54 -11.51 -1.35
CA LEU A 153 -5.76 -12.23 -1.68
C LEU A 153 -5.50 -13.45 -2.55
N ASP A 154 -4.64 -13.33 -3.57
CA ASP A 154 -4.26 -14.47 -4.43
C ASP A 154 -3.62 -15.60 -3.61
N ALA A 155 -2.64 -15.25 -2.75
CA ALA A 155 -2.00 -16.21 -1.87
C ALA A 155 -2.98 -16.87 -0.89
N ALA A 156 -3.90 -16.08 -0.31
CA ALA A 156 -4.92 -16.58 0.59
C ALA A 156 -5.89 -17.55 -0.11
N VAL A 157 -6.45 -17.16 -1.27
CA VAL A 157 -7.36 -18.01 -2.04
C VAL A 157 -6.70 -19.34 -2.39
N ARG A 158 -5.46 -19.30 -2.89
CA ARG A 158 -4.69 -20.53 -3.19
C ARG A 158 -4.48 -21.41 -1.97
N ALA A 159 -4.11 -20.81 -0.83
CA ALA A 159 -3.89 -21.56 0.41
C ALA A 159 -5.18 -22.23 0.92
N LEU A 160 -6.32 -21.52 0.89
CA LEU A 160 -7.61 -22.07 1.32
C LEU A 160 -8.08 -23.21 0.40
N VAL A 161 -7.95 -23.04 -0.93
CA VAL A 161 -8.27 -24.08 -1.91
C VAL A 161 -7.42 -25.33 -1.67
N ARG A 162 -6.10 -25.16 -1.48
CA ARG A 162 -5.18 -26.27 -1.21
C ARG A 162 -5.48 -26.97 0.12
N GLY A 163 -5.77 -26.20 1.17
CA GLY A 163 -6.18 -26.75 2.46
C GLY A 163 -7.42 -27.63 2.30
N SER A 164 -8.44 -27.10 1.63
CA SER A 164 -9.70 -27.81 1.44
C SER A 164 -9.57 -29.04 0.55
N LEU A 165 -8.77 -28.98 -0.52
CA LEU A 165 -8.49 -30.14 -1.37
C LEU A 165 -7.81 -31.29 -0.62
N ARG A 166 -7.06 -30.99 0.46
CA ARG A 166 -6.34 -32.00 1.25
C ARG A 166 -7.23 -32.74 2.23
N ASP A 167 -8.21 -32.07 2.83
CA ASP A 167 -9.02 -32.64 3.91
C ASP A 167 -10.54 -32.64 3.67
N GLY A 168 -11.02 -32.03 2.59
CA GLY A 168 -12.44 -31.92 2.24
C GLY A 168 -13.26 -30.98 3.13
N HIS A 169 -12.61 -30.22 4.02
CA HIS A 169 -13.26 -29.29 4.95
C HIS A 169 -13.19 -27.85 4.45
N GLU A 170 -14.06 -26.99 4.99
CA GLU A 170 -13.95 -25.55 4.73
C GLU A 170 -12.72 -24.98 5.43
N HIS A 171 -11.91 -24.24 4.69
CA HIS A 171 -10.84 -23.41 5.24
C HIS A 171 -11.26 -21.95 5.13
N ALA A 172 -10.97 -21.16 6.17
CA ALA A 172 -11.33 -19.75 6.18
C ALA A 172 -10.22 -18.86 6.73
N VAL A 173 -10.17 -17.61 6.26
CA VAL A 173 -9.26 -16.58 6.73
C VAL A 173 -10.02 -15.27 6.95
N ASP A 174 -9.61 -14.51 7.96
CA ASP A 174 -10.09 -13.15 8.18
C ASP A 174 -9.25 -12.17 7.35
N MET A 175 -9.92 -11.39 6.52
CA MET A 175 -9.36 -10.31 5.71
C MET A 175 -9.83 -8.97 6.29
N ALA A 176 -9.19 -7.87 5.88
CA ALA A 176 -9.61 -6.54 6.30
C ALA A 176 -11.05 -6.26 5.82
N GLY A 177 -12.01 -6.30 6.75
CA GLY A 177 -13.43 -6.00 6.51
C GLY A 177 -14.33 -7.21 6.20
N PHE A 178 -13.80 -8.42 6.03
CA PHE A 178 -14.60 -9.60 5.73
C PHE A 178 -13.88 -10.92 6.05
N ARG A 179 -14.65 -12.00 6.21
CA ARG A 179 -14.13 -13.36 6.31
C ARG A 179 -14.35 -14.09 5.00
N LEU A 180 -13.32 -14.77 4.50
CA LEU A 180 -13.36 -15.59 3.29
C LEU A 180 -13.23 -17.06 3.66
N GLY A 181 -14.22 -17.87 3.33
CA GLY A 181 -14.21 -19.33 3.43
C GLY A 181 -14.23 -19.97 2.05
N ILE A 182 -13.48 -21.05 1.87
CA ILE A 182 -13.49 -21.86 0.65
C ILE A 182 -13.58 -23.33 1.05
N ILE A 183 -14.46 -24.06 0.37
CA ILE A 183 -14.53 -25.52 0.44
C ILE A 183 -14.47 -26.10 -0.98
N VAL A 184 -13.71 -27.17 -1.15
CA VAL A 184 -13.61 -27.93 -2.38
C VAL A 184 -13.92 -29.38 -2.07
N ARG A 185 -14.89 -29.97 -2.78
CA ARG A 185 -15.30 -31.37 -2.62
C ARG A 185 -15.34 -32.05 -3.98
N ALA A 186 -14.83 -33.26 -4.04
CA ALA A 186 -15.13 -34.17 -5.13
C ALA A 186 -16.39 -34.94 -4.76
N ASP A 187 -17.37 -34.99 -5.67
CA ASP A 187 -18.48 -35.92 -5.56
C ASP A 187 -18.05 -37.27 -6.18
N ASP A 188 -18.65 -38.38 -5.72
CA ASP A 188 -18.36 -39.76 -6.15
C ASP A 188 -18.67 -39.99 -7.66
N GLY A 189 -19.16 -38.97 -8.38
CA GLY A 189 -19.49 -38.94 -9.80
C GLY A 189 -18.51 -38.21 -10.74
N HIS A 190 -17.29 -37.86 -10.29
CA HIS A 190 -16.19 -37.22 -11.05
C HIS A 190 -16.19 -35.68 -11.17
N GLU A 191 -17.13 -34.98 -10.55
CA GLU A 191 -17.15 -33.52 -10.55
C GLU A 191 -16.53 -32.97 -9.27
N THR A 192 -15.60 -32.02 -9.42
CA THR A 192 -15.01 -31.29 -8.29
C THR A 192 -15.75 -29.96 -8.15
N TYR A 193 -16.41 -29.76 -7.02
CA TYR A 193 -17.15 -28.55 -6.70
C TYR A 193 -16.33 -27.66 -5.79
N ALA A 194 -16.27 -26.37 -6.10
CA ALA A 194 -15.74 -25.34 -5.22
C ALA A 194 -16.88 -24.43 -4.78
N ALA A 195 -16.97 -24.19 -3.47
CA ALA A 195 -17.86 -23.18 -2.92
C ALA A 195 -17.07 -22.13 -2.15
N ILE A 196 -17.46 -20.87 -2.34
CA ILE A 196 -16.90 -19.70 -1.67
C ILE A 196 -17.97 -19.10 -0.77
N ARG A 197 -17.56 -18.75 0.45
CA ARG A 197 -18.35 -18.01 1.41
C ARG A 197 -17.64 -16.71 1.77
N ILE A 198 -18.35 -15.60 1.64
CA ILE A 198 -17.89 -14.29 2.08
C ILE A 198 -18.83 -13.80 3.17
N THR A 199 -18.28 -13.49 4.34
CA THR A 199 -19.05 -12.89 5.45
C THR A 199 -18.59 -11.47 5.68
N GLY A 200 -19.53 -10.51 5.62
CA GLY A 200 -19.27 -9.08 5.81
C GLY A 200 -19.66 -8.22 4.61
N SER A 201 -19.42 -6.92 4.72
CA SER A 201 -19.73 -5.96 3.65
C SER A 201 -18.58 -5.90 2.66
N VAL A 202 -18.71 -6.63 1.55
CA VAL A 202 -17.71 -6.68 0.48
C VAL A 202 -18.27 -6.04 -0.79
N PRO A 203 -17.60 -5.01 -1.34
CA PRO A 203 -17.98 -4.41 -2.62
C PRO A 203 -17.96 -5.42 -3.78
N LEU A 204 -18.87 -5.28 -4.75
CA LEU A 204 -19.02 -6.21 -5.88
C LEU A 204 -17.73 -6.43 -6.69
N ASN A 205 -16.90 -5.40 -6.85
CA ASN A 205 -15.61 -5.51 -7.53
C ASN A 205 -14.61 -6.37 -6.75
N VAL A 206 -14.66 -6.35 -5.42
CA VAL A 206 -13.85 -7.23 -4.57
C VAL A 206 -14.39 -8.66 -4.61
N THR A 207 -15.72 -8.84 -4.59
CA THR A 207 -16.34 -10.15 -4.80
C THR A 207 -15.91 -10.76 -6.14
N ALA A 208 -16.03 -10.00 -7.24
CA ALA A 208 -15.59 -10.43 -8.57
C ALA A 208 -14.07 -10.76 -8.60
N MET A 209 -13.24 -9.99 -7.88
CA MET A 209 -11.82 -10.31 -7.71
C MET A 209 -11.60 -11.68 -7.05
N ILE A 210 -12.34 -11.98 -5.98
CA ILE A 210 -12.21 -13.22 -5.21
C ILE A 210 -12.60 -14.40 -6.09
N LEU A 211 -13.78 -14.34 -6.68
CA LEU A 211 -14.33 -15.40 -7.54
C LEU A 211 -13.44 -15.65 -8.77
N GLY A 212 -12.91 -14.59 -9.39
CA GLY A 212 -11.99 -14.69 -10.53
C GLY A 212 -10.59 -15.21 -10.20
N ARG A 213 -10.24 -15.38 -8.92
CA ARG A 213 -8.91 -15.86 -8.46
C ARG A 213 -8.91 -17.32 -8.04
N VAL A 214 -10.06 -17.97 -7.97
CA VAL A 214 -10.12 -19.40 -7.59
C VAL A 214 -9.53 -20.24 -8.72
N PRO A 215 -8.42 -20.96 -8.49
CA PRO A 215 -7.78 -21.72 -9.54
C PRO A 215 -8.71 -22.81 -10.10
N GLY A 216 -8.73 -22.99 -11.41
CA GLY A 216 -9.47 -24.08 -12.05
C GLY A 216 -10.98 -23.89 -12.15
N CYS A 217 -11.54 -22.78 -11.66
CA CYS A 217 -12.95 -22.41 -11.88
C CYS A 217 -13.09 -21.42 -13.05
N ASP A 218 -14.19 -21.49 -13.78
CA ASP A 218 -14.52 -20.49 -14.81
C ASP A 218 -15.08 -19.22 -14.12
N PRO A 219 -14.43 -18.05 -14.24
CA PRO A 219 -14.90 -16.80 -13.62
C PRO A 219 -16.32 -16.39 -14.03
N ALA A 220 -16.85 -16.88 -15.16
CA ALA A 220 -18.21 -16.57 -15.61
C ALA A 220 -19.25 -17.60 -15.13
N ALA A 221 -18.83 -18.73 -14.56
CA ALA A 221 -19.71 -19.85 -14.18
C ALA A 221 -20.00 -19.93 -12.67
N TRP A 222 -19.81 -18.83 -11.93
CA TRP A 222 -20.16 -18.78 -10.52
C TRP A 222 -21.67 -18.65 -10.33
N PHE A 223 -22.26 -19.59 -9.62
CA PHE A 223 -23.68 -19.59 -9.28
C PHE A 223 -23.86 -19.06 -7.85
N PRO A 224 -24.68 -18.02 -7.63
CA PRO A 224 -25.02 -17.60 -6.28
C PRO A 224 -25.87 -18.67 -5.60
N GLU A 225 -25.50 -19.04 -4.39
CA GLU A 225 -26.25 -20.02 -3.60
C GLU A 225 -27.20 -19.32 -2.64
N HIS A 226 -28.35 -19.95 -2.41
CA HIS A 226 -29.36 -19.48 -1.46
C HIS A 226 -29.40 -20.30 -0.17
N ALA A 227 -28.72 -21.44 -0.15
CA ALA A 227 -28.52 -22.31 1.01
C ALA A 227 -27.17 -23.04 0.87
N LEU A 228 -26.60 -23.49 1.98
CA LEU A 228 -25.51 -24.46 1.97
C LEU A 228 -26.10 -25.86 2.22
N PRO A 229 -25.41 -26.94 1.84
CA PRO A 229 -25.79 -28.27 2.28
C PRO A 229 -25.95 -28.27 3.81
N GLU A 230 -27.09 -28.76 4.29
CA GLU A 230 -27.39 -28.94 5.72
C GLU A 230 -27.61 -27.66 6.56
N ARG A 231 -27.50 -26.44 5.97
CA ARG A 231 -27.86 -25.19 6.68
C ARG A 231 -28.24 -24.01 5.79
N ASP A 232 -29.01 -23.09 6.36
CA ASP A 232 -29.28 -21.80 5.74
C ASP A 232 -28.06 -20.87 5.76
N ILE A 233 -28.05 -19.93 4.82
CA ILE A 233 -27.09 -18.82 4.75
C ILE A 233 -27.43 -17.82 5.87
N LEU A 234 -26.43 -17.45 6.67
CA LEU A 234 -26.63 -16.49 7.75
C LEU A 234 -26.68 -15.05 7.23
N PRO A 235 -27.23 -14.10 8.01
CA PRO A 235 -27.17 -12.69 7.65
C PRO A 235 -25.73 -12.22 7.36
N ALA A 236 -25.58 -11.41 6.30
CA ALA A 236 -24.29 -10.93 5.80
C ALA A 236 -23.33 -12.01 5.26
N GLU A 237 -23.79 -13.26 5.12
CA GLU A 237 -23.11 -14.26 4.30
C GLU A 237 -23.57 -14.15 2.84
N GLN A 238 -22.63 -14.28 1.93
CA GLN A 238 -22.85 -14.46 0.50
C GLN A 238 -22.08 -15.70 0.08
N VAL A 239 -22.75 -16.60 -0.66
CA VAL A 239 -22.19 -17.90 -1.05
C VAL A 239 -22.29 -18.05 -2.55
N TRP A 240 -21.24 -18.61 -3.16
CA TRP A 240 -21.23 -18.99 -4.56
C TRP A 240 -20.65 -20.39 -4.72
N SER A 241 -21.09 -21.11 -5.75
CA SER A 241 -20.55 -22.42 -6.14
C SER A 241 -20.10 -22.39 -7.60
N ASN A 242 -19.15 -23.27 -7.94
CA ASN A 242 -18.65 -23.46 -9.29
C ASN A 242 -18.05 -24.86 -9.45
N LEU A 243 -17.98 -25.33 -10.68
CA LEU A 243 -17.21 -26.52 -11.03
C LEU A 243 -15.73 -26.16 -11.15
N MET A 244 -14.89 -26.88 -10.41
CA MET A 244 -13.45 -26.80 -10.49
C MET A 244 -12.95 -27.90 -11.44
N ASN A 245 -12.03 -27.52 -12.32
CA ASN A 245 -11.35 -28.46 -13.19
C ASN A 245 -10.52 -29.47 -12.36
N PRO A 246 -10.82 -30.78 -12.44
CA PRO A 246 -10.13 -31.79 -11.63
C PRO A 246 -8.62 -31.87 -11.89
N LYS A 247 -8.15 -31.55 -13.10
CA LYS A 247 -6.71 -31.53 -13.42
C LYS A 247 -6.01 -30.37 -12.72
N THR A 248 -6.66 -29.21 -12.65
CA THR A 248 -6.13 -28.07 -11.90
C THR A 248 -6.12 -28.35 -10.40
N ALA A 249 -7.19 -28.96 -9.87
CA ALA A 249 -7.25 -29.41 -8.48
C ALA A 249 -6.10 -30.37 -8.14
N ALA A 250 -5.87 -31.40 -8.96
CA ALA A 250 -4.75 -32.32 -8.78
C ALA A 250 -3.39 -31.60 -8.82
N GLY A 251 -3.18 -30.70 -9.79
CA GLY A 251 -1.94 -29.93 -9.89
C GLY A 251 -1.64 -29.08 -8.64
N LEU A 252 -2.66 -28.51 -8.00
CA LEU A 252 -2.50 -27.72 -6.77
C LEU A 252 -2.09 -28.59 -5.56
N LEU A 253 -2.43 -29.87 -5.55
CA LEU A 253 -1.99 -30.82 -4.52
C LEU A 253 -0.51 -31.19 -4.73
N ASP A 254 -0.05 -31.23 -5.98
CA ASP A 254 1.32 -31.58 -6.36
C ASP A 254 2.31 -30.40 -6.23
N GLU A 255 1.83 -29.16 -6.05
CA GLU A 255 2.64 -27.94 -5.82
C GLU A 255 3.38 -27.90 -4.45
N ASP A 256 3.80 -29.05 -3.92
CA ASP A 256 4.79 -29.18 -2.86
C ASP A 256 6.12 -29.70 -3.43
N THR A 257 6.82 -28.83 -4.19
CA THR A 257 8.29 -28.81 -4.31
C THR A 257 8.78 -27.39 -4.43
#